data_AF-A0A836X3E1-F1
#
_entry.id   AF-A0A836X3E1-F1
#
_cell.length_a   1.000
_cell.length_b   1.000
_cell.length_c   1.000
_cell.angle_alpha   90.00
_cell.angle_beta   90.00
_cell.angle_gamma   90.00
#
_symmetry.space_group_name_H-M   'P 1'
#
loop_
_entity.id
_entity.type
_entity.pdbx_description
1 polymer ?
#
loop_
_entity_poly.entity_id
_entity_poly.type
_entity_poly.pdbx_seq_one_letter_code
_entity_poly.pdbx_strand_id
1 'polypeptide(L)'
;MGTKFTAMAMALLILTVWSTARADENSKFNTWLANLRSEALQSGIRTDIADAALSSIQPLPRVIELDRKQPEFTMTFDEYLGNVVPRSRVIKGLNKLAENRELLTKIGAQYGVQPRFIVAFWGIETDFGRHTGGFSVINALATLAFDGRRSAYFRKELLNALQILNDGHIAPNDMKGSWAGAMGQCQFMPSSFLNFAVDNDGDGRRDI
;
A
#
# COMPACT_ATOMS: atom_id res chain seq x y z
N MET A 1 -63.39 -17.84 -23.78
CA MET A 1 -63.22 -17.20 -22.47
C MET A 1 -62.62 -18.25 -21.55
N GLY A 2 -61.32 -18.18 -21.28
CA GLY A 2 -60.59 -19.24 -20.56
C GLY A 2 -59.09 -18.97 -20.47
N THR A 3 -58.70 -18.49 -19.28
CA THR A 3 -57.42 -18.69 -18.58
C THR A 3 -56.09 -18.37 -19.30
N LYS A 4 -55.63 -17.13 -19.12
CA LYS A 4 -54.21 -16.80 -18.90
C LYS A 4 -53.98 -16.77 -17.39
N PHE A 5 -53.02 -17.51 -16.85
CA PHE A 5 -52.25 -17.17 -15.63
C PHE A 5 -51.31 -18.34 -15.32
N THR A 6 -50.00 -18.09 -15.33
CA THR A 6 -48.97 -18.53 -14.36
C THR A 6 -47.59 -18.51 -15.02
N ALA A 7 -46.87 -17.39 -14.91
CA ALA A 7 -45.42 -17.33 -15.05
C ALA A 7 -44.89 -16.03 -14.44
N MET A 8 -45.08 -15.83 -13.13
CA MET A 8 -44.49 -14.69 -12.43
C MET A 8 -44.20 -15.07 -10.97
N ALA A 9 -43.27 -16.00 -10.77
CA ALA A 9 -42.80 -16.38 -9.42
C ALA A 9 -41.31 -16.77 -9.38
N MET A 10 -40.50 -16.38 -10.37
CA MET A 10 -39.10 -16.83 -10.48
C MET A 10 -38.11 -15.68 -10.73
N ALA A 11 -38.42 -14.47 -10.26
CA ALA A 11 -37.52 -13.31 -10.34
C ALA A 11 -37.14 -12.72 -8.96
N LEU A 12 -37.72 -13.21 -7.84
CA LEU A 12 -37.46 -12.66 -6.50
C LEU A 12 -36.42 -13.46 -5.68
N LEU A 13 -35.96 -14.62 -6.14
CA LEU A 13 -35.06 -15.50 -5.38
C LEU A 13 -33.55 -15.24 -5.62
N ILE A 14 -33.19 -14.42 -6.61
CA ILE A 14 -31.78 -14.18 -6.98
C ILE A 14 -31.19 -12.98 -6.22
N LEU A 15 -32.01 -12.07 -5.67
CA LEU A 15 -31.54 -10.90 -4.92
C LEU A 15 -31.19 -11.18 -3.44
N THR A 16 -31.72 -12.26 -2.86
CA THR A 16 -31.51 -12.59 -1.43
C THR A 16 -30.20 -13.32 -1.18
N VAL A 17 -29.71 -14.13 -2.13
CA VAL A 17 -28.51 -14.97 -1.96
C VAL A 17 -27.20 -14.16 -1.99
N TRP A 18 -27.17 -13.03 -2.71
CA TRP A 18 -25.98 -12.17 -2.80
C TRP A 18 -25.79 -11.32 -1.54
N SER A 19 -26.89 -10.99 -0.87
CA SER A 19 -26.88 -10.19 0.36
C SER A 19 -26.32 -10.98 1.55
N THR A 20 -26.64 -12.28 1.65
CA THR A 20 -26.14 -13.14 2.73
C THR A 20 -24.66 -13.46 2.61
N ALA A 21 -24.16 -13.72 1.39
CA ALA A 21 -22.75 -14.03 1.15
C ALA A 21 -21.80 -12.85 1.49
N ARG A 22 -22.18 -11.62 1.11
CA ARG A 22 -21.39 -10.41 1.45
C ARG A 22 -21.44 -10.09 2.95
N ALA A 23 -22.58 -10.32 3.60
CA ALA A 23 -22.71 -10.14 5.04
C ALA A 23 -21.81 -11.12 5.82
N ASP A 24 -21.69 -12.37 5.34
CA ASP A 24 -20.81 -13.39 5.93
C ASP A 24 -19.32 -13.04 5.77
N GLU A 25 -18.88 -12.59 4.58
CA GLU A 25 -17.50 -12.13 4.39
C GLU A 25 -17.13 -10.91 5.26
N ASN A 26 -18.03 -9.93 5.36
CA ASN A 26 -17.83 -8.78 6.22
C ASN A 26 -17.73 -9.19 7.70
N SER A 27 -18.55 -10.14 8.14
CA SER A 27 -18.49 -10.69 9.50
C SER A 27 -17.16 -11.39 9.79
N LYS A 28 -16.67 -12.20 8.84
CA LYS A 28 -15.36 -12.86 8.93
C LYS A 28 -14.22 -11.85 8.97
N PHE A 29 -14.25 -10.84 8.12
CA PHE A 29 -13.25 -9.78 8.11
C PHE A 29 -13.24 -9.00 9.43
N ASN A 30 -14.41 -8.62 9.95
CA ASN A 30 -14.50 -7.89 11.22
C ASN A 30 -13.96 -8.72 12.39
N THR A 31 -14.25 -10.03 12.41
CA THR A 31 -13.70 -10.96 13.41
C THR A 31 -12.18 -11.06 13.30
N TRP A 32 -11.66 -11.21 12.08
CA TRP A 32 -10.23 -11.24 11.80
C TRP A 32 -9.54 -9.93 12.22
N LEU A 33 -10.18 -8.79 11.94
CA LEU A 33 -9.68 -7.46 12.28
C LEU A 33 -9.64 -7.24 13.80
N ALA A 34 -10.66 -7.70 14.53
CA ALA A 34 -10.66 -7.67 15.99
C ALA A 34 -9.51 -8.50 16.59
N ASN A 35 -9.23 -9.68 16.02
CA ASN A 35 -8.10 -10.52 16.45
C ASN A 35 -6.75 -9.86 16.15
N LEU A 36 -6.59 -9.27 14.96
CA LEU A 36 -5.40 -8.48 14.61
C LEU A 36 -5.22 -7.29 15.56
N ARG A 37 -6.30 -6.57 15.89
CA ARG A 37 -6.26 -5.46 16.85
C ARG A 37 -5.77 -5.95 18.21
N SER A 38 -6.27 -7.09 18.70
CA SER A 38 -5.80 -7.69 19.95
C SER A 38 -4.29 -8.01 19.91
N GLU A 39 -3.80 -8.58 18.81
CA GLU A 39 -2.37 -8.83 18.61
C GLU A 39 -1.55 -7.53 18.62
N ALA A 40 -1.99 -6.49 17.91
CA ALA A 40 -1.30 -5.20 17.88
C ALA A 40 -1.21 -4.56 19.27
N LEU A 41 -2.27 -4.63 20.07
CA LEU A 41 -2.25 -4.13 21.45
C LEU A 41 -1.27 -4.93 22.32
N GLN A 42 -1.24 -6.26 22.17
CA GLN A 42 -0.30 -7.13 22.89
C GLN A 42 1.16 -6.87 22.50
N SER A 43 1.40 -6.40 21.27
CA SER A 43 2.73 -5.99 20.81
C SER A 43 3.13 -4.57 21.22
N GLY A 44 2.30 -3.86 21.99
CA GLY A 44 2.62 -2.53 22.51
C GLY A 44 2.14 -1.34 21.66
N ILE A 45 1.30 -1.58 20.64
CA ILE A 45 0.65 -0.49 19.91
C ILE A 45 -0.37 0.18 20.84
N ARG A 46 -0.33 1.51 20.93
CA ARG A 46 -1.27 2.26 21.77
C ARG A 46 -2.70 2.12 21.25
N THR A 47 -3.66 2.11 22.19
CA THR A 47 -5.08 1.92 21.87
C THR A 47 -5.63 3.01 20.95
N ASP A 48 -5.27 4.27 21.17
CA ASP A 48 -5.68 5.39 20.33
C ASP A 48 -5.18 5.24 18.88
N ILE A 49 -3.96 4.74 18.68
CA ILE A 49 -3.39 4.48 17.35
C ILE A 49 -4.07 3.31 16.67
N ALA A 50 -4.24 2.19 17.39
CA ALA A 50 -4.91 1.01 16.84
C ALA A 50 -6.35 1.34 16.44
N ASP A 51 -7.07 2.12 17.24
CA ASP A 51 -8.43 2.53 16.96
C ASP A 51 -8.47 3.49 15.76
N ALA A 52 -7.63 4.53 15.74
CA ALA A 52 -7.57 5.47 14.62
C ALA A 52 -7.19 4.81 13.29
N ALA A 53 -6.29 3.83 13.30
CA ALA A 53 -5.83 3.15 12.09
C ALA A 53 -6.83 2.09 11.58
N LEU A 54 -7.54 1.40 12.47
CA LEU A 54 -8.34 0.22 12.12
C LEU A 54 -9.85 0.48 12.11
N SER A 55 -10.37 1.60 12.63
CA SER A 55 -11.82 1.81 12.83
C SER A 55 -12.65 1.81 11.56
N SER A 56 -12.05 2.12 10.41
CA SER A 56 -12.78 2.41 9.17
C SER A 56 -12.22 1.70 7.94
N ILE A 57 -11.55 0.55 8.14
CA ILE A 57 -10.99 -0.23 7.03
C ILE A 57 -11.97 -1.32 6.58
N GLN A 58 -11.95 -1.61 5.28
CA GLN A 58 -12.80 -2.60 4.61
C GLN A 58 -12.02 -3.20 3.44
N PRO A 59 -12.14 -4.53 3.18
CA PRO A 59 -11.44 -5.17 2.07
C PRO A 59 -11.66 -4.41 0.76
N LEU A 60 -10.57 -4.16 0.04
CA LEU A 60 -10.59 -3.40 -1.21
C LEU A 60 -10.51 -4.35 -2.41
N PRO A 61 -11.61 -4.58 -3.16
CA PRO A 61 -11.60 -5.50 -4.31
C PRO A 61 -10.54 -5.13 -5.36
N ARG A 62 -10.26 -3.83 -5.53
CA ARG A 62 -9.23 -3.34 -6.45
C ARG A 62 -7.82 -3.77 -6.05
N VAL A 63 -7.51 -3.83 -4.75
CA VAL A 63 -6.21 -4.31 -4.27
C VAL A 63 -6.02 -5.79 -4.61
N ILE A 64 -7.06 -6.59 -4.41
CA ILE A 64 -7.08 -8.01 -4.74
C ILE A 64 -6.91 -8.23 -6.26
N GLU A 65 -7.58 -7.42 -7.08
CA GLU A 65 -7.43 -7.47 -8.53
C GLU A 65 -5.99 -7.19 -8.98
N LEU A 66 -5.35 -6.16 -8.42
CA LEU A 66 -3.99 -5.75 -8.73
C LEU A 66 -2.95 -6.80 -8.27
N ASP A 67 -3.18 -7.46 -7.13
CA ASP A 67 -2.33 -8.57 -6.68
C ASP A 67 -2.33 -9.75 -7.67
N ARG A 68 -3.48 -10.01 -8.30
CA ARG A 68 -3.68 -11.13 -9.23
C ARG A 68 -3.26 -10.80 -10.66
N LYS A 69 -3.11 -9.52 -11.01
CA LYS A 69 -2.81 -9.06 -12.38
C LYS A 69 -1.65 -8.07 -12.40
N GLN A 70 -0.45 -8.61 -12.60
CA GLN A 70 0.80 -7.85 -12.76
C GLN A 70 1.18 -7.82 -14.25
N PRO A 71 0.94 -6.70 -14.97
CA PRO A 71 1.12 -6.63 -16.42
C PRO A 71 2.57 -6.75 -16.88
N GLU A 72 3.55 -6.48 -16.01
CA GLU A 72 4.99 -6.55 -16.30
C GLU A 72 5.42 -7.97 -16.72
N PHE A 73 4.75 -9.02 -16.22
CA PHE A 73 5.04 -10.40 -16.59
C PHE A 73 4.59 -10.77 -18.02
N THR A 74 3.92 -9.86 -18.72
CA THR A 74 3.45 -10.06 -20.09
C THR A 74 4.12 -9.14 -21.10
N MET A 75 5.03 -8.26 -20.66
CA MET A 75 5.75 -7.31 -21.51
C MET A 75 7.09 -7.87 -21.97
N THR A 76 7.53 -7.49 -23.17
CA THR A 76 8.91 -7.63 -23.60
C THR A 76 9.83 -6.69 -22.81
N PHE A 77 11.13 -6.97 -22.83
CA PHE A 77 12.12 -6.09 -22.19
C PHE A 77 12.08 -4.66 -22.77
N ASP A 78 11.97 -4.51 -24.09
CA ASP A 78 11.95 -3.20 -24.74
C ASP A 78 10.71 -2.39 -24.39
N GLU A 79 9.54 -3.05 -24.30
CA GLU A 79 8.30 -2.41 -23.83
C GLU A 79 8.41 -1.98 -22.36
N TYR A 80 8.93 -2.86 -21.50
CA TYR A 80 9.15 -2.53 -20.09
C TYR A 80 10.11 -1.35 -19.93
N LEU A 81 11.25 -1.38 -20.63
CA LEU A 81 12.25 -0.32 -20.58
C LEU A 81 11.69 1.01 -21.13
N GLY A 82 10.91 0.97 -22.21
CA GLY A 82 10.23 2.15 -22.76
C GLY A 82 9.24 2.79 -21.78
N ASN A 83 8.54 1.98 -20.98
CA ASN A 83 7.58 2.43 -19.98
C ASN A 83 8.25 2.93 -18.69
N VAL A 84 9.29 2.25 -18.23
CA VAL A 84 9.96 2.51 -16.94
C VAL A 84 11.10 3.53 -17.08
N VAL A 85 11.72 3.68 -18.24
CA VAL A 85 12.80 4.64 -18.44
C VAL A 85 12.59 5.46 -19.74
N PRO A 86 11.42 6.11 -19.91
CA PRO A 86 11.21 6.98 -21.06
C PRO A 86 12.17 8.17 -21.01
N ARG A 87 12.51 8.72 -22.18
CA ARG A 87 13.42 9.88 -22.30
C ARG A 87 13.01 11.06 -21.42
N SER A 88 11.71 11.28 -21.22
CA SER A 88 11.18 12.30 -20.32
C SER A 88 11.63 12.12 -18.86
N ARG A 89 11.64 10.88 -18.36
CA ARG A 89 12.11 10.54 -17.00
C ARG A 89 13.60 10.74 -16.87
N VAL A 90 14.38 10.39 -17.90
CA VAL A 90 15.83 10.62 -17.93
C VAL A 90 16.15 12.11 -17.82
N ILE A 91 15.49 12.96 -18.61
CA ILE A 91 15.66 14.41 -18.56
C ILE A 91 15.30 14.96 -17.17
N LYS A 92 14.16 14.53 -16.61
CA LYS A 92 13.74 14.93 -15.27
C LYS A 92 14.72 14.48 -14.19
N GLY A 93 15.29 13.28 -14.31
CA GLY A 93 16.32 12.76 -13.41
C GLY A 93 17.60 13.58 -13.44
N LEU A 94 18.06 14.00 -14.63
CA LEU A 94 19.22 14.90 -14.75
C LEU A 94 18.95 16.24 -14.06
N ASN A 95 17.75 16.79 -14.21
CA ASN A 95 17.36 18.02 -13.51
C ASN A 95 17.33 17.83 -11.99
N LYS A 96 16.74 16.74 -11.50
CA LYS A 96 16.67 16.42 -10.06
C LYS A 96 18.04 16.17 -9.46
N LEU A 97 18.96 15.55 -10.20
CA LEU A 97 20.36 15.37 -9.81
C LEU A 97 21.08 16.72 -9.68
N ALA A 98 20.84 17.66 -10.59
CA ALA A 98 21.43 19.00 -10.53
C ALA A 98 20.83 19.84 -9.38
N GLU A 99 19.51 19.81 -9.22
CA GLU A 99 18.77 20.51 -8.16
C GLU A 99 19.21 20.08 -6.76
N ASN A 100 19.48 18.79 -6.55
CA ASN A 100 19.81 18.22 -5.24
C ASN A 100 21.30 17.88 -5.10
N ARG A 101 22.17 18.46 -5.93
CA ARG A 101 23.57 18.04 -6.07
C ARG A 101 24.33 18.00 -4.75
N GLU A 102 24.19 19.04 -3.93
CA GLU A 102 24.90 19.16 -2.65
C GLU A 102 24.47 18.06 -1.68
N LEU A 103 23.15 17.93 -1.46
CA LEU A 103 22.56 16.90 -0.60
C LEU A 103 22.96 15.50 -1.05
N LEU A 104 22.81 15.20 -2.35
CA LEU A 104 23.14 13.89 -2.88
C LEU A 104 24.64 13.57 -2.80
N THR A 105 25.51 14.57 -2.92
CA THR A 105 26.96 14.38 -2.75
C THR A 105 27.28 14.01 -1.29
N LYS A 106 26.67 14.70 -0.33
CA LYS A 106 26.83 14.41 1.10
C LYS A 106 26.32 13.00 1.43
N ILE A 107 25.08 12.68 1.05
CA ILE A 107 24.47 11.35 1.26
C ILE A 107 25.31 10.27 0.57
N GLY A 108 25.76 10.52 -0.66
CA GLY A 108 26.55 9.54 -1.41
C GLY A 108 27.90 9.23 -0.78
N ALA A 109 28.57 10.24 -0.21
CA ALA A 109 29.79 10.04 0.57
C ALA A 109 29.53 9.30 1.89
N GLN A 110 28.44 9.62 2.57
CA GLN A 110 28.07 9.01 3.85
C GLN A 110 27.75 7.52 3.72
N TYR A 111 26.97 7.13 2.70
CA TYR A 111 26.50 5.76 2.53
C TYR A 111 27.27 4.94 1.47
N GLY A 112 28.23 5.56 0.77
CA GLY A 112 29.00 4.89 -0.29
C GLY A 112 28.18 4.61 -1.56
N VAL A 113 27.08 5.33 -1.78
CA VAL A 113 26.18 5.15 -2.92
C VAL A 113 26.30 6.33 -3.88
N GLN A 114 26.57 6.07 -5.16
CA GLN A 114 26.71 7.15 -6.13
C GLN A 114 25.36 7.88 -6.34
N PRO A 115 25.34 9.23 -6.36
CA PRO A 115 24.12 10.03 -6.51
C PRO A 115 23.16 9.58 -7.62
N ARG A 116 23.72 9.13 -8.76
CA ARG A 116 22.92 8.67 -9.90
C ARG A 116 22.00 7.48 -9.57
N PHE A 117 22.40 6.59 -8.66
CA PHE A 117 21.59 5.43 -8.30
C PHE A 117 20.40 5.85 -7.42
N ILE A 118 20.62 6.77 -6.49
CA ILE A 118 19.57 7.34 -5.64
C ILE A 118 18.51 8.02 -6.52
N VAL A 119 18.94 8.88 -7.44
CA VAL A 119 18.02 9.60 -8.34
C VAL A 119 17.32 8.66 -9.34
N ALA A 120 18.03 7.66 -9.88
CA ALA A 120 17.42 6.68 -10.77
C ALA A 120 16.32 5.89 -10.07
N PHE A 121 16.57 5.44 -8.84
CA PHE A 121 15.60 4.71 -8.03
C PHE A 121 14.38 5.58 -7.70
N TRP A 122 14.60 6.80 -7.22
CA TRP A 122 13.53 7.78 -6.95
C TRP A 122 12.65 8.07 -8.18
N GLY A 123 13.26 8.14 -9.37
CA GLY A 123 12.55 8.31 -10.63
C GLY A 123 11.71 7.09 -11.03
N ILE A 124 12.25 5.88 -10.84
CA ILE A 124 11.55 4.63 -11.18
C ILE A 124 10.37 4.39 -10.24
N GLU A 125 10.57 4.59 -8.94
CA GLU A 125 9.55 4.27 -7.93
C GLU A 125 8.35 5.22 -7.98
N THR A 126 8.58 6.53 -8.08
CA THR A 126 7.50 7.51 -7.87
C THR A 126 7.49 8.67 -8.84
N ASP A 127 8.29 8.62 -9.91
CA ASP A 127 8.53 9.77 -10.79
C ASP A 127 8.90 11.02 -9.96
N PHE A 128 9.86 10.84 -9.05
CA PHE A 128 10.39 11.89 -8.18
C PHE A 128 9.31 12.47 -7.24
N GLY A 129 8.52 11.61 -6.61
CA GLY A 129 7.46 11.97 -5.66
C GLY A 129 6.12 12.35 -6.28
N ARG A 130 5.99 12.38 -7.62
CA ARG A 130 4.73 12.71 -8.29
C ARG A 130 3.66 11.62 -8.09
N HIS A 131 4.08 10.37 -8.00
CA HIS A 131 3.21 9.20 -7.94
C HIS A 131 3.63 8.28 -6.79
N THR A 132 3.22 8.60 -5.57
CA THR A 132 3.48 7.77 -4.37
C THR A 132 2.40 6.72 -4.11
N GLY A 133 1.36 6.69 -4.96
CA GLY A 133 0.18 5.85 -4.82
C GLY A 133 -1.04 6.66 -4.42
N GLY A 134 -1.90 6.08 -3.59
CA GLY A 134 -3.15 6.71 -3.16
C GLY A 134 -4.06 5.81 -2.33
N PHE A 135 -3.66 4.56 -2.10
CA PHE A 135 -4.36 3.66 -1.19
C PHE A 135 -3.96 3.99 0.25
N SER A 136 -4.89 3.86 1.19
CA SER A 136 -4.53 3.72 2.60
C SER A 136 -3.66 2.47 2.76
N VAL A 137 -2.44 2.64 3.26
CA VAL A 137 -1.48 1.53 3.46
C VAL A 137 -2.07 0.50 4.39
N ILE A 138 -2.66 0.93 5.51
CA ILE A 138 -3.31 0.05 6.49
C ILE A 138 -4.42 -0.78 5.82
N ASN A 139 -5.30 -0.15 5.05
CA ASN A 139 -6.41 -0.88 4.42
C ASN A 139 -5.94 -1.84 3.32
N ALA A 140 -4.95 -1.43 2.51
CA ALA A 140 -4.34 -2.26 1.50
C ALA A 140 -3.69 -3.53 2.12
N LEU A 141 -2.86 -3.33 3.15
CA LEU A 141 -2.21 -4.43 3.85
C LEU A 141 -3.21 -5.34 4.57
N ALA A 142 -4.26 -4.78 5.19
CA ALA A 142 -5.33 -5.56 5.82
C ALA A 142 -6.08 -6.41 4.79
N THR A 143 -6.39 -5.84 3.63
CA THR A 143 -7.02 -6.57 2.52
C THR A 143 -6.18 -7.77 2.10
N LEU A 144 -4.87 -7.58 1.88
CA LEU A 144 -3.97 -8.63 1.41
C LEU A 144 -3.62 -9.66 2.51
N ALA A 145 -3.57 -9.22 3.76
CA ALA A 145 -3.41 -10.10 4.91
C ALA A 145 -4.64 -11.00 5.10
N PHE A 146 -5.84 -10.52 4.75
CA PHE A 146 -7.07 -11.29 4.83
C PHE A 146 -7.30 -12.23 3.62
N ASP A 147 -6.94 -11.84 2.39
CA ASP A 147 -7.23 -12.61 1.16
C ASP A 147 -6.61 -14.01 1.12
N GLY A 148 -5.46 -14.23 1.78
CA GLY A 148 -4.89 -15.57 2.00
C GLY A 148 -3.61 -15.87 1.21
N ARG A 149 -3.47 -15.42 -0.04
CA ARG A 149 -2.36 -15.82 -0.95
C ARG A 149 -0.95 -15.56 -0.39
N ARG A 150 -0.75 -14.41 0.26
CA ARG A 150 0.50 -14.01 0.93
C ARG A 150 0.22 -13.49 2.35
N SER A 151 -0.79 -14.07 3.01
CA SER A 151 -1.37 -13.55 4.25
C SER A 151 -0.34 -13.29 5.34
N ALA A 152 0.56 -14.24 5.61
CA ALA A 152 1.57 -14.10 6.68
C ALA A 152 2.52 -12.92 6.45
N TYR A 153 2.94 -12.70 5.20
CA TYR A 153 3.80 -11.58 4.84
C TYR A 153 3.08 -10.24 5.06
N PHE A 154 1.88 -10.08 4.51
CA PHE A 154 1.15 -8.83 4.63
C PHE A 154 0.63 -8.55 6.04
N ARG A 155 0.35 -9.59 6.82
CA ARG A 155 0.05 -9.43 8.26
C ARG A 155 1.25 -8.84 9.00
N LYS A 156 2.46 -9.32 8.73
CA LYS A 156 3.68 -8.78 9.33
C LYS A 156 3.90 -7.32 8.92
N GLU A 157 3.72 -7.00 7.63
CA GLU A 157 3.82 -5.62 7.15
C GLU A 157 2.75 -4.71 7.75
N LEU A 158 1.54 -5.21 7.98
CA LEU A 158 0.49 -4.45 8.66
C LEU A 158 0.85 -4.12 10.10
N LEU A 159 1.39 -5.07 10.86
CA LEU A 159 1.87 -4.82 12.23
C LEU A 159 3.03 -3.83 12.24
N ASN A 160 3.96 -3.94 11.29
CA ASN A 160 5.04 -2.95 11.12
C ASN A 160 4.48 -1.56 10.79
N ALA A 161 3.45 -1.46 9.94
CA ALA A 161 2.83 -0.17 9.61
C ALA A 161 2.16 0.45 10.84
N LEU A 162 1.49 -0.35 11.67
CA LEU A 162 0.95 0.12 12.96
C LEU A 162 2.07 0.61 13.89
N GLN A 163 3.23 -0.05 13.92
CA GLN A 163 4.38 0.41 14.69
C GLN A 163 4.87 1.79 14.20
N ILE A 164 4.93 2.02 12.90
CA ILE A 164 5.34 3.32 12.33
C ILE A 164 4.40 4.45 12.78
N LEU A 165 3.09 4.19 12.77
CA LEU A 165 2.08 5.13 13.28
C LEU A 165 2.23 5.34 14.79
N ASN A 166 2.52 4.26 15.53
CA ASN A 166 2.73 4.31 16.96
C ASN A 166 3.96 5.15 17.34
N ASP A 167 5.02 5.08 16.54
CA ASP A 167 6.24 5.87 16.71
C ASP A 167 6.06 7.35 16.33
N GLY A 168 4.92 7.72 15.74
CA GLY A 168 4.57 9.12 15.47
C GLY A 168 5.23 9.73 14.24
N HIS A 169 5.76 8.90 13.33
CA HIS A 169 6.40 9.37 12.11
C HIS A 169 5.41 9.92 11.07
N ILE A 170 4.17 9.43 11.07
CA ILE A 170 3.11 9.87 10.16
C ILE A 170 1.74 9.66 10.81
N ALA A 171 0.77 10.52 10.49
CA ALA A 171 -0.60 10.34 10.98
C ALA A 171 -1.33 9.21 10.22
N PRO A 172 -2.26 8.47 10.84
CA PRO A 172 -2.96 7.35 10.19
C PRO A 172 -3.64 7.70 8.86
N ASN A 173 -4.23 8.89 8.77
CA ASN A 173 -4.93 9.35 7.56
C ASN A 173 -3.99 9.75 6.41
N ASP A 174 -2.72 10.02 6.73
CA ASP A 174 -1.70 10.47 5.78
C ASP A 174 -0.85 9.31 5.26
N MET A 175 -0.91 8.14 5.90
CA MET A 175 -0.18 6.94 5.51
C MET A 175 -0.75 6.30 4.24
N LYS A 176 -0.39 6.90 3.10
CA LYS A 176 -0.81 6.50 1.77
C LYS A 176 0.34 5.88 0.99
N GLY A 177 -0.02 5.00 0.05
CA GLY A 177 0.96 4.23 -0.70
C GLY A 177 0.37 3.47 -1.87
N SER A 178 1.16 2.53 -2.38
CA SER A 178 0.74 1.58 -3.41
C SER A 178 -0.33 0.62 -2.91
N TRP A 179 -0.97 -0.08 -3.83
CA TRP A 179 -1.93 -1.14 -3.51
C TRP A 179 -1.31 -2.28 -2.69
N ALA A 180 0.01 -2.44 -2.71
CA ALA A 180 0.73 -3.47 -1.97
C ALA A 180 1.25 -2.97 -0.60
N GLY A 181 1.00 -1.71 -0.26
CA GLY A 181 1.46 -1.10 0.99
C GLY A 181 2.87 -0.53 0.96
N ALA A 182 3.45 -0.33 -0.22
CA ALA A 182 4.71 0.41 -0.38
C ALA A 182 4.46 1.92 -0.22
N MET A 183 5.34 2.62 0.49
CA MET A 183 5.06 3.95 1.05
C MET A 183 6.03 5.01 0.55
N GLY A 184 5.55 6.25 0.50
CA GLY A 184 6.41 7.42 0.29
C GLY A 184 7.07 7.49 -1.08
N GLN A 185 8.06 8.35 -1.20
CA GLN A 185 8.78 8.60 -2.45
C GLN A 185 9.72 7.47 -2.86
N CYS A 186 10.14 6.65 -1.90
CA CYS A 186 11.03 5.49 -2.11
C CYS A 186 10.29 4.15 -2.21
N GLN A 187 8.95 4.14 -2.08
CA GLN A 187 8.12 2.93 -2.10
C GLN A 187 8.63 1.85 -1.13
N PHE A 188 9.01 2.25 0.07
CA PHE A 188 9.41 1.32 1.11
C PHE A 188 8.21 0.54 1.64
N MET A 189 8.36 -0.77 1.76
CA MET A 189 7.48 -1.55 2.63
C MET A 189 7.67 -1.12 4.09
N PRO A 190 6.67 -1.27 4.97
CA PRO A 190 6.79 -0.95 6.39
C PRO A 190 8.02 -1.56 7.09
N SER A 191 8.38 -2.81 6.78
CA SER A 191 9.62 -3.42 7.28
C SER A 191 10.88 -2.68 6.83
N SER A 192 10.95 -2.29 5.56
CA SER A 192 12.08 -1.50 5.04
C SER A 192 12.17 -0.13 5.71
N PHE A 193 11.03 0.51 5.96
CA PHE A 193 11.00 1.77 6.71
C PHE A 193 11.60 1.60 8.10
N LEU A 194 11.14 0.62 8.88
CA LEU A 194 11.61 0.42 10.24
C LEU A 194 13.12 0.16 10.29
N ASN A 195 13.64 -0.59 9.33
CA ASN A 195 15.06 -0.97 9.28
C ASN A 195 15.98 0.09 8.67
N PHE A 196 15.50 0.89 7.72
CA PHE A 196 16.39 1.68 6.85
C PHE A 196 15.99 3.14 6.66
N ALA A 197 14.77 3.55 7.01
CA ALA A 197 14.42 4.97 6.92
C ALA A 197 15.23 5.78 7.95
N VAL A 198 15.66 6.97 7.56
CA VAL A 198 16.51 7.86 8.35
C VAL A 198 15.87 9.23 8.43
N ASP A 199 15.88 9.81 9.63
CA ASP A 199 15.54 11.22 9.86
C ASP A 199 16.77 12.04 9.48
N ASN A 200 16.73 12.66 8.30
CA ASN A 200 17.89 13.30 7.71
C ASN A 200 17.98 14.80 8.05
N ASP A 201 16.87 15.44 8.42
CA ASP A 201 16.82 16.85 8.83
C ASP A 201 16.72 17.03 10.35
N GLY A 202 16.50 15.96 11.10
CA GLY A 202 16.60 15.91 12.56
C GLY A 202 15.35 16.39 13.29
N ASP A 203 14.18 16.38 12.64
CA ASP A 203 12.92 16.83 13.22
C ASP A 203 12.22 15.79 14.11
N GLY A 204 12.81 14.59 14.22
CA GLY A 204 12.28 13.44 14.95
C GLY A 204 11.40 12.53 14.11
N ARG A 205 11.21 12.81 12.82
CA ARG A 205 10.39 12.01 11.90
C ARG A 205 11.19 11.51 10.72
N ARG A 206 10.83 10.31 10.26
CA ARG A 206 11.36 9.73 9.04
C ARG A 206 10.32 9.93 7.95
N ASP A 207 10.26 11.12 7.36
CA ASP A 207 9.26 11.48 6.35
C ASP A 207 9.77 11.11 4.94
N ILE A 208 9.20 10.05 4.36
CA ILE A 208 9.69 9.40 3.12
C ILE A 208 8.82 9.66 1.89
#